data_AF-A0A6I7X2M4-F1
#
_entry.id   AF-A0A6I7X2M4-F1
#
_cell.length_a   1.000
_cell.length_b   1.000
_cell.length_c   1.000
_cell.angle_alpha   90.00
_cell.angle_beta   90.00
_cell.angle_gamma   90.00
#
_symmetry.space_group_name_H-M   'P 1'
#
loop_
_entity.id
_entity.type
_entity.pdbx_description
1 polymer ?
#
loop_
_entity_poly.entity_id
_entity_poly.type
_entity_poly.pdbx_seq_one_letter_code
_entity_poly.pdbx_strand_id
1 'polypeptide(L)'
;KKLSKSNFIACEWHFDKATENHHGYEGVMESLSIAAREKEKLGESEQAEILNLLSNATSMYLSAEDINQPFKPFWKISNLPFLTPDSFTQDALVFFEEILPVVDNMWLKARLADLLWLCKKKGNVDHAKIAVNAYISHSIDSGNWHIDVSDCFHRAIILCKKINYKDGSKEIKNKLYTSFQKDSPMCGSLAQLLLLNELDIKSNCRVNIVNRLITLGQKLSESGDYLGSIDYFDLAEKEQKNEDESEGLNCLLFIADSNEKQGDIRSSDSQSVAKYFYEETLKYYLKIPNKYREELGVQKKIITIRDKIEISGKNAPAQMV
;
A
#
# COMPACT_ATOMS: atom_id res chain seq x y z
N LYS A 1 38.37 1.89 11.67
CA LYS A 1 37.06 2.02 12.35
C LYS A 1 36.23 0.84 11.90
N LYS A 2 35.67 0.05 12.81
CA LYS A 2 35.01 -1.23 12.49
C LYS A 2 33.88 -1.06 11.46
N LEU A 3 33.06 -0.03 11.65
CA LEU A 3 32.11 0.48 10.66
C LEU A 3 32.80 1.61 9.86
N SER A 4 33.06 1.38 8.58
CA SER A 4 33.67 2.36 7.68
C SER A 4 33.29 2.08 6.23
N LYS A 5 33.30 3.11 5.38
CA LYS A 5 33.03 2.99 3.96
C LYS A 5 33.99 2.05 3.24
N SER A 6 35.28 2.06 3.61
CA SER A 6 36.26 1.14 3.02
C SER A 6 35.92 -0.32 3.31
N ASN A 7 35.48 -0.64 4.52
CA ASN A 7 35.08 -2.00 4.87
C ASN A 7 33.78 -2.40 4.16
N PHE A 8 32.83 -1.48 3.98
CA PHE A 8 31.62 -1.73 3.18
C PHE A 8 31.97 -2.04 1.72
N ILE A 9 32.86 -1.27 1.10
CA ILE A 9 33.31 -1.53 -0.27
C ILE A 9 34.01 -2.91 -0.36
N ALA A 10 34.83 -3.26 0.63
CA ALA A 10 35.49 -4.56 0.71
C ALA A 10 34.52 -5.74 0.97
N CYS A 11 33.27 -5.49 1.35
CA CYS A 11 32.27 -6.54 1.39
C CYS A 11 31.92 -7.08 0.00
N GLU A 12 32.14 -6.29 -1.06
CA GLU A 12 31.81 -6.65 -2.46
C GLU A 12 30.37 -7.14 -2.61
N TRP A 13 29.44 -6.58 -1.83
CA TRP A 13 28.05 -7.00 -1.84
C TRP A 13 27.33 -6.47 -3.08
N HIS A 14 26.69 -7.39 -3.80
CA HIS A 14 25.84 -7.10 -4.95
C HIS A 14 24.48 -7.77 -4.77
N PHE A 15 23.43 -7.11 -5.26
CA PHE A 15 22.07 -7.63 -5.17
C PHE A 15 21.63 -8.21 -6.53
N ASP A 16 21.80 -9.52 -6.68
CA ASP A 16 21.37 -10.23 -7.88
C ASP A 16 19.88 -10.56 -7.81
N LYS A 17 19.09 -9.87 -8.64
CA LYS A 17 17.64 -10.11 -8.81
C LYS A 17 17.29 -11.46 -9.46
N ALA A 18 18.28 -12.34 -9.70
CA ALA A 18 18.15 -13.49 -10.59
C ALA A 18 17.28 -14.64 -10.03
N THR A 19 16.75 -14.52 -8.82
CA THR A 19 15.77 -15.46 -8.30
C THR A 19 14.38 -14.86 -8.44
N GLU A 20 13.52 -15.53 -9.22
CA GLU A 20 12.15 -15.12 -9.60
C GLU A 20 11.21 -14.80 -8.41
N ASN A 21 11.67 -14.94 -7.17
CA ASN A 21 10.89 -14.82 -5.95
C ASN A 21 11.39 -13.77 -4.93
N HIS A 22 12.49 -13.05 -5.18
CA HIS A 22 13.01 -12.07 -4.21
C HIS A 22 12.84 -10.64 -4.70
N HIS A 23 11.67 -10.07 -4.43
CA HIS A 23 11.36 -8.66 -4.68
C HIS A 23 11.23 -7.90 -3.36
N GLY A 24 11.43 -6.58 -3.39
CA GLY A 24 11.25 -5.73 -2.22
C GLY A 24 12.36 -5.84 -1.16
N TYR A 25 11.99 -5.47 0.06
CA TYR A 25 12.89 -5.38 1.21
C TYR A 25 13.28 -6.74 1.79
N GLU A 26 12.37 -7.72 1.72
CA GLU A 26 12.65 -9.09 2.16
C GLU A 26 13.83 -9.69 1.40
N GLY A 27 13.82 -9.59 0.06
CA GLY A 27 14.91 -10.07 -0.78
C GLY A 27 16.25 -9.42 -0.44
N VAL A 28 16.26 -8.10 -0.22
CA VAL A 28 17.49 -7.35 0.13
C VAL A 28 18.02 -7.77 1.50
N MET A 29 17.13 -7.90 2.49
CA MET A 29 17.47 -8.38 3.83
C MET A 29 18.07 -9.78 3.77
N GLU A 30 17.47 -10.70 3.01
CA GLU A 30 17.95 -12.07 2.87
C GLU A 30 19.32 -12.11 2.18
N SER A 31 19.49 -11.39 1.07
CA SER A 31 20.77 -11.28 0.36
C SER A 31 21.89 -10.77 1.26
N LEU A 32 21.63 -9.71 2.05
CA LEU A 32 22.60 -9.18 3.01
C LEU A 32 22.92 -10.20 4.10
N SER A 33 21.92 -10.92 4.60
CA SER A 33 22.08 -11.95 5.63
C SER A 33 22.91 -13.15 5.14
N ILE A 34 22.70 -13.57 3.89
CA ILE A 34 23.48 -14.64 3.25
C ILE A 34 24.94 -14.20 3.11
N ALA A 35 25.18 -13.02 2.54
CA ALA A 35 26.53 -12.48 2.37
C ALA A 35 27.25 -12.32 3.73
N ALA A 36 26.54 -11.89 4.78
CA ALA A 36 27.10 -11.79 6.13
C ALA A 36 27.61 -13.15 6.65
N ARG A 37 26.83 -14.22 6.46
CA ARG A 37 27.22 -15.59 6.86
C ARG A 37 28.40 -16.13 6.06
N GLU A 38 28.51 -15.76 4.79
CA GLU A 38 29.65 -16.13 3.95
C GLU A 38 30.94 -15.47 4.44
N LYS A 39 30.89 -14.16 4.72
CA LYS A 39 31.99 -13.41 5.32
C LYS A 39 32.40 -13.97 6.68
N GLU A 40 31.44 -14.38 7.51
CA GLU A 40 31.72 -15.03 8.80
C GLU A 40 32.46 -16.37 8.63
N LYS A 41 32.05 -17.20 7.66
CA LYS A 41 32.75 -18.47 7.34
C LYS A 41 34.18 -18.25 6.86
N LEU A 42 34.46 -17.12 6.21
CA LEU A 42 35.79 -16.73 5.76
C LEU A 42 36.64 -16.08 6.86
N GLY A 43 36.11 -15.90 8.07
CA GLY A 43 36.80 -15.23 9.18
C GLY A 43 36.82 -13.69 9.06
N GLU A 44 36.05 -13.12 8.13
CA GLU A 44 35.99 -11.69 7.85
C GLU A 44 34.95 -11.00 8.75
N SER A 45 35.14 -11.07 10.07
CA SER A 45 34.12 -10.67 11.06
C SER A 45 33.65 -9.23 10.94
N GLU A 46 34.51 -8.28 10.55
CA GLU A 46 34.11 -6.88 10.39
C GLU A 46 33.12 -6.68 9.21
N GLN A 47 33.33 -7.39 8.11
CA GLN A 47 32.47 -7.33 6.93
C GLN A 47 31.15 -8.04 7.20
N ALA A 48 31.18 -9.18 7.89
CA ALA A 48 29.99 -9.88 8.35
C ALA A 48 29.11 -8.98 9.25
N GLU A 49 29.72 -8.22 10.16
CA GLU A 49 28.99 -7.29 11.03
C GLU A 49 28.35 -6.13 10.26
N ILE A 50 29.06 -5.56 9.29
CA ILE A 50 28.49 -4.53 8.41
C ILE A 50 27.27 -5.07 7.66
N LEU A 51 27.38 -6.25 7.06
CA LEU A 51 26.29 -6.84 6.28
C LEU A 51 25.09 -7.21 7.16
N ASN A 52 25.32 -7.74 8.37
CA ASN A 52 24.27 -7.99 9.35
C ASN A 52 23.58 -6.69 9.80
N LEU A 53 24.34 -5.61 10.02
CA LEU A 53 23.78 -4.30 10.37
C LEU A 53 22.87 -3.75 9.25
N LEU A 54 23.27 -3.91 8.00
CA LEU A 54 22.47 -3.49 6.85
C LEU A 54 21.22 -4.36 6.66
N SER A 55 21.35 -5.68 6.87
CA SER A 55 20.22 -6.61 6.89
C SER A 55 19.17 -6.17 7.92
N ASN A 56 19.61 -5.88 9.14
CA ASN A 56 18.77 -5.35 10.22
C ASN A 56 18.07 -4.02 9.85
N ALA A 57 18.74 -3.13 9.10
CA ALA A 57 18.11 -1.89 8.63
C ALA A 57 16.96 -2.16 7.63
N THR A 58 17.06 -3.23 6.84
CA THR A 58 16.06 -3.62 5.84
C THR A 58 14.98 -4.58 6.36
N SER A 59 15.11 -5.12 7.57
CA SER A 59 14.18 -6.13 8.11
C SER A 59 12.87 -5.58 8.65
N MET A 60 12.72 -4.25 8.79
CA MET A 60 11.49 -3.62 9.26
C MET A 60 10.50 -3.44 8.10
N TYR A 61 9.23 -3.79 8.31
CA TYR A 61 8.20 -3.51 7.30
C TYR A 61 7.85 -2.03 7.27
N LEU A 62 7.55 -1.51 6.07
CA LEU A 62 7.17 -0.13 5.85
C LEU A 62 5.66 0.04 5.98
N SER A 63 5.20 0.62 7.08
CA SER A 63 3.81 1.03 7.31
C SER A 63 3.64 2.48 6.84
N ALA A 64 3.53 2.71 5.53
CA ALA A 64 3.56 4.06 4.96
C ALA A 64 2.47 5.02 5.49
N GLU A 65 1.32 4.48 5.91
CA GLU A 65 0.23 5.21 6.56
C GLU A 65 0.61 5.81 7.92
N ASP A 66 1.58 5.21 8.62
CA ASP A 66 2.04 5.68 9.91
C ASP A 66 3.13 6.75 9.73
N ILE A 67 2.68 8.00 9.69
CA ILE A 67 3.51 9.17 9.42
C ILE A 67 4.66 9.32 10.44
N ASN A 68 4.44 8.86 11.68
CA ASN A 68 5.36 9.05 12.80
C ASN A 68 6.21 7.80 13.05
N GLN A 69 5.66 6.60 12.85
CA GLN A 69 6.34 5.32 13.03
C GLN A 69 6.24 4.47 11.75
N PRO A 70 6.88 4.90 10.65
CA PRO A 70 6.74 4.25 9.35
C PRO A 70 7.41 2.87 9.31
N PHE A 71 8.33 2.57 10.23
CA PHE A 71 9.06 1.31 10.26
C PHE A 71 8.65 0.51 11.47
N LYS A 72 8.02 -0.64 11.21
CA LYS A 72 7.48 -1.50 12.25
C LYS A 72 8.19 -2.86 12.23
N PRO A 73 8.32 -3.53 13.39
CA PRO A 73 8.93 -4.84 13.46
C PRO A 73 8.18 -5.86 12.60
N PHE A 74 8.89 -6.71 11.87
CA PHE A 74 8.27 -7.78 11.10
C PHE A 74 7.72 -8.87 12.02
N TRP A 75 6.40 -8.98 12.12
CA TRP A 75 5.73 -9.93 13.02
C TRP A 75 5.61 -11.31 12.37
N LYS A 76 6.67 -12.13 12.39
CA LYS A 76 6.59 -13.62 12.27
C LYS A 76 7.90 -14.41 12.17
N ILE A 77 9.08 -13.83 12.38
CA ILE A 77 10.32 -14.64 12.44
C ILE A 77 10.72 -14.77 13.91
N SER A 78 10.45 -15.94 14.48
CA SER A 78 10.50 -16.25 15.92
C SER A 78 11.86 -16.10 16.62
N ASN A 79 12.91 -15.66 15.92
CA ASN A 79 14.27 -15.54 16.47
C ASN A 79 14.98 -14.23 16.12
N LEU A 80 14.34 -13.27 15.44
CA LEU A 80 14.94 -11.96 15.20
C LEU A 80 14.58 -10.97 16.33
N PRO A 81 15.52 -10.13 16.80
CA PRO A 81 15.19 -9.04 17.71
C PRO A 81 14.09 -8.17 17.10
N PHE A 82 13.15 -7.69 17.93
CA PHE A 82 12.17 -6.69 17.51
C PHE A 82 12.89 -5.37 17.23
N LEU A 83 13.38 -5.21 16.01
CA LEU A 83 14.08 -4.02 15.58
C LEU A 83 13.10 -2.89 15.29
N THR A 84 13.43 -1.74 15.84
CA THR A 84 12.78 -0.46 15.58
C THR A 84 13.83 0.56 15.15
N PRO A 85 13.44 1.71 14.58
CA PRO A 85 14.39 2.77 14.25
C PRO A 85 15.27 3.22 15.43
N ASP A 86 14.75 3.15 16.66
CA ASP A 86 15.47 3.51 17.89
C ASP A 86 16.53 2.46 18.30
N SER A 87 16.53 1.29 17.67
CA SER A 87 17.52 0.23 17.92
C SER A 87 18.90 0.55 17.30
N PHE A 88 18.99 1.53 16.40
CA PHE A 88 20.24 1.90 15.73
C PHE A 88 21.06 2.90 16.55
N THR A 89 22.31 2.56 16.81
CA THR A 89 23.25 3.43 17.54
C THR A 89 23.66 4.65 16.71
N GLN A 90 24.16 5.69 17.36
CA GLN A 90 24.69 6.86 16.66
C GLN A 90 25.85 6.52 15.71
N ASP A 91 26.68 5.52 16.07
CA ASP A 91 27.77 5.04 15.19
C ASP A 91 27.23 4.34 13.94
N ALA A 92 26.15 3.56 14.06
CA ALA A 92 25.46 2.98 12.92
C ALA A 92 24.88 4.06 11.99
N LEU A 93 24.25 5.10 12.55
CA LEU A 93 23.73 6.22 11.77
C LEU A 93 24.86 7.02 11.07
N VAL A 94 26.00 7.23 11.72
CA VAL A 94 27.16 7.87 11.07
C VAL A 94 27.68 7.00 9.93
N PHE A 95 27.74 5.68 10.13
CA PHE A 95 28.14 4.74 9.10
C PHE A 95 27.18 4.73 7.90
N PHE A 96 25.86 4.70 8.15
CA PHE A 96 24.85 4.76 7.07
C PHE A 96 25.02 6.00 6.21
N GLU A 97 25.27 7.16 6.82
CA GLU A 97 25.52 8.42 6.10
C GLU A 97 26.81 8.35 5.28
N GLU A 98 27.87 7.73 5.81
CA GLU A 98 29.17 7.57 5.13
C GLU A 98 29.08 6.72 3.86
N ILE A 99 28.28 5.63 3.89
CA ILE A 99 28.13 4.71 2.75
C ILE A 99 27.07 5.15 1.75
N LEU A 100 26.11 6.00 2.15
CA LEU A 100 24.97 6.37 1.32
C LEU A 100 25.32 6.78 -0.13
N PRO A 101 26.43 7.52 -0.39
CA PRO A 101 26.82 7.90 -1.75
C PRO A 101 27.31 6.74 -2.63
N VAL A 102 27.70 5.59 -2.06
CA VAL A 102 28.25 4.43 -2.78
C VAL A 102 27.34 3.19 -2.74
N VAL A 103 26.17 3.28 -2.13
CA VAL A 103 25.17 2.21 -2.19
C VAL A 103 24.48 2.26 -3.55
N ASP A 104 24.60 1.21 -4.36
CA ASP A 104 23.96 1.19 -5.70
C ASP A 104 22.53 0.65 -5.66
N ASN A 105 22.22 -0.24 -4.73
CA ASN A 105 20.89 -0.81 -4.59
C ASN A 105 19.88 0.22 -4.07
N MET A 106 18.84 0.52 -4.86
CA MET A 106 17.88 1.58 -4.53
C MET A 106 16.99 1.27 -3.32
N TRP A 107 16.69 0.00 -3.04
CA TRP A 107 15.95 -0.39 -1.83
C TRP A 107 16.74 -0.06 -0.57
N LEU A 108 18.00 -0.51 -0.52
CA LEU A 108 18.90 -0.23 0.60
C LEU A 108 19.14 1.28 0.72
N LYS A 109 19.43 1.97 -0.40
CA LYS A 109 19.61 3.43 -0.42
C LYS A 109 18.41 4.17 0.17
N ALA A 110 17.19 3.81 -0.25
CA ALA A 110 15.97 4.42 0.27
C ALA A 110 15.83 4.20 1.78
N ARG A 111 16.07 2.98 2.25
CA ARG A 111 15.93 2.61 3.66
C ARG A 111 16.91 3.34 4.56
N LEU A 112 18.19 3.36 4.17
CA LEU A 112 19.22 4.06 4.94
C LEU A 112 18.95 5.56 5.00
N ALA A 113 18.58 6.17 3.87
CA ALA A 113 18.25 7.58 3.80
C ALA A 113 17.02 7.95 4.66
N ASP A 114 15.97 7.13 4.64
CA ASP A 114 14.76 7.39 5.43
C ASP A 114 15.00 7.17 6.94
N LEU A 115 15.81 6.16 7.32
CA LEU A 115 16.26 5.99 8.71
C LEU A 115 17.11 7.17 9.19
N LEU A 116 18.02 7.67 8.36
CA LEU A 116 18.81 8.87 8.67
C LEU A 116 17.93 10.11 8.83
N TRP A 117 16.89 10.25 8.02
CA TRP A 117 15.90 11.32 8.14
C TRP A 117 15.10 11.19 9.44
N LEU A 118 14.68 9.97 9.79
CA LEU A 118 13.84 9.70 10.95
C LEU A 118 14.58 9.81 12.29
N CYS A 119 15.77 9.21 12.40
CA CYS A 119 16.47 9.04 13.67
C CYS A 119 17.41 10.21 14.04
N LYS A 120 17.88 11.01 13.07
CA LYS A 120 18.75 12.15 13.40
C LYS A 120 17.94 13.34 13.89
N LYS A 121 18.23 13.81 15.11
CA LYS A 121 17.58 14.96 15.77
C LYS A 121 17.50 16.26 14.94
N LYS A 122 18.44 16.48 14.03
CA LYS A 122 18.44 17.60 13.07
C LYS A 122 18.34 17.05 11.65
N GLY A 123 17.23 16.39 11.34
CA GLY A 123 17.00 15.68 10.08
C GLY A 123 17.49 16.49 8.88
N ASN A 124 18.40 15.91 8.10
CA ASN A 124 18.89 16.54 6.88
C ASN A 124 17.85 16.30 5.78
N VAL A 125 17.28 17.40 5.25
CA VAL A 125 16.29 17.36 4.16
C VAL A 125 16.81 16.59 2.94
N ASP A 126 18.12 16.59 2.71
CA ASP A 126 18.70 15.84 1.59
C ASP A 126 18.58 14.32 1.78
N HIS A 127 18.59 13.80 3.01
CA HIS A 127 18.28 12.39 3.25
C HIS A 127 16.84 12.05 2.85
N ALA A 128 15.87 12.90 3.18
CA ALA A 128 14.49 12.69 2.75
C ALA A 128 14.35 12.73 1.22
N LYS A 129 15.06 13.63 0.53
CA LYS A 129 15.08 13.66 -0.95
C LYS A 129 15.72 12.40 -1.54
N ILE A 130 16.83 11.93 -0.97
CA ILE A 130 17.48 10.68 -1.41
C ILE A 130 16.52 9.50 -1.24
N ALA A 131 15.83 9.42 -0.10
CA ALA A 131 14.81 8.39 0.15
C ALA A 131 13.69 8.45 -0.89
N VAL A 132 13.09 9.63 -1.11
CA VAL A 132 12.04 9.84 -2.14
C VAL A 132 12.51 9.37 -3.51
N ASN A 133 13.65 9.86 -3.99
CA ASN A 133 14.16 9.54 -5.32
C ASN A 133 14.47 8.05 -5.46
N ALA A 134 14.91 7.41 -4.38
CA ALA A 134 15.16 5.99 -4.36
C ALA A 134 13.88 5.15 -4.38
N TYR A 135 12.89 5.49 -3.54
CA TYR A 135 11.58 4.84 -3.54
C TYR A 135 10.88 4.91 -4.90
N ILE A 136 10.89 6.08 -5.56
CA ILE A 136 10.18 6.27 -6.84
C ILE A 136 10.97 5.77 -8.05
N SER A 137 12.21 5.31 -7.86
CA SER A 137 13.03 4.74 -8.92
C SER A 137 12.53 3.37 -9.39
N HIS A 138 11.78 2.66 -8.55
CA HIS A 138 11.18 1.37 -8.87
C HIS A 138 10.12 1.51 -9.98
N SER A 139 10.07 0.53 -10.88
CA SER A 139 9.02 0.44 -11.89
C SER A 139 7.68 0.14 -11.21
N ILE A 140 6.61 0.71 -11.74
CA ILE A 140 5.24 0.33 -11.36
C ILE A 140 4.80 -0.78 -12.31
N ASP A 141 4.74 -2.01 -11.81
CA ASP A 141 4.27 -3.18 -12.55
C ASP A 141 3.47 -4.12 -11.64
N SER A 142 2.60 -4.93 -12.25
CA SER A 142 1.69 -5.81 -11.50
C SER A 142 2.41 -6.90 -10.69
N GLY A 143 3.65 -7.22 -11.04
CA GLY A 143 4.45 -8.23 -10.33
C GLY A 143 5.05 -7.68 -9.03
N ASN A 144 5.37 -6.39 -8.98
CA ASN A 144 6.03 -5.78 -7.83
C ASN A 144 5.17 -4.80 -7.02
N TRP A 145 4.05 -4.33 -7.57
CA TRP A 145 3.34 -3.19 -7.00
C TRP A 145 2.86 -3.43 -5.57
N HIS A 146 2.29 -4.62 -5.33
CA HIS A 146 1.85 -5.07 -4.02
C HIS A 146 2.99 -5.70 -3.18
N ILE A 147 4.23 -5.65 -3.67
CA ILE A 147 5.44 -6.12 -2.99
C ILE A 147 6.32 -4.88 -2.71
N ASP A 148 6.01 -4.18 -1.63
CA ASP A 148 6.65 -2.96 -1.12
C ASP A 148 6.58 -1.70 -2.03
N VAL A 149 6.42 -1.82 -3.34
CA VAL A 149 6.48 -0.64 -4.25
C VAL A 149 5.34 0.34 -3.97
N SER A 150 4.12 -0.13 -3.71
CA SER A 150 3.00 0.74 -3.31
C SER A 150 3.32 1.53 -2.04
N ASP A 151 3.92 0.87 -1.04
CA ASP A 151 4.31 1.49 0.22
C ASP A 151 5.47 2.47 0.05
N CYS A 152 6.41 2.17 -0.85
CA CYS A 152 7.48 3.09 -1.24
C CYS A 152 6.92 4.38 -1.84
N PHE A 153 5.97 4.27 -2.78
CA PHE A 153 5.32 5.43 -3.37
C PHE A 153 4.51 6.21 -2.34
N HIS A 154 3.74 5.52 -1.49
CA HIS A 154 3.00 6.17 -0.40
C HIS A 154 3.94 6.93 0.54
N ARG A 155 5.02 6.30 1.01
CA ARG A 155 6.01 6.95 1.87
C ARG A 155 6.66 8.14 1.19
N ALA A 156 6.98 8.04 -0.09
CA ALA A 156 7.54 9.14 -0.87
C ALA A 156 6.58 10.34 -0.96
N ILE A 157 5.26 10.11 -1.09
CA ILE A 157 4.24 11.17 -1.04
C ILE A 157 4.30 11.91 0.30
N ILE A 158 4.30 11.17 1.42
CA ILE A 158 4.36 11.75 2.77
C ILE A 158 5.65 12.57 2.96
N LEU A 159 6.80 12.04 2.55
CA LEU A 159 8.08 12.74 2.63
C LEU A 159 8.05 14.03 1.79
N CYS A 160 7.63 13.95 0.52
CA CYS A 160 7.49 15.11 -0.36
C CYS A 160 6.64 16.21 0.28
N LYS A 161 5.52 15.86 0.92
CA LYS A 161 4.68 16.83 1.63
C LYS A 161 5.40 17.44 2.82
N LYS A 162 6.03 16.62 3.67
CA LYS A 162 6.75 17.09 4.88
C LYS A 162 7.88 18.07 4.57
N ILE A 163 8.65 17.81 3.51
CA ILE A 163 9.80 18.65 3.13
C ILE A 163 9.50 19.62 1.97
N ASN A 164 8.23 19.73 1.55
CA ASN A 164 7.80 20.55 0.42
C ASN A 164 8.62 20.29 -0.88
N TYR A 165 8.92 19.01 -1.16
CA TYR A 165 9.73 18.63 -2.32
C TYR A 165 8.88 18.50 -3.59
N LYS A 166 8.74 19.63 -4.29
CA LYS A 166 7.86 19.78 -5.45
C LYS A 166 8.26 18.91 -6.65
N ASP A 167 9.55 18.76 -6.92
CA ASP A 167 10.02 17.98 -8.07
C ASP A 167 9.71 16.49 -7.88
N GLY A 168 9.99 15.94 -6.69
CA GLY A 168 9.60 14.57 -6.35
C GLY A 168 8.08 14.36 -6.41
N SER A 169 7.29 15.31 -5.89
CA SER A 169 5.82 15.25 -5.98
C SER A 169 5.33 15.23 -7.44
N LYS A 170 5.94 16.04 -8.32
CA LYS A 170 5.63 16.06 -9.75
C LYS A 170 5.97 14.73 -10.42
N GLU A 171 7.12 14.13 -10.10
CA GLU A 171 7.53 12.84 -10.65
C GLU A 171 6.59 11.70 -10.20
N ILE A 172 6.24 11.68 -8.90
CA ILE A 172 5.28 10.72 -8.34
C ILE A 172 3.94 10.81 -9.08
N LYS A 173 3.37 12.01 -9.22
CA LYS A 173 2.11 12.22 -9.96
C LYS A 173 2.19 11.66 -11.37
N ASN A 174 3.27 11.96 -12.09
CA ASN A 174 3.44 11.51 -13.47
C ASN A 174 3.51 9.98 -13.57
N LYS A 175 4.30 9.32 -12.71
CA LYS A 175 4.44 7.86 -12.70
C LYS A 175 3.14 7.14 -12.33
N LEU A 176 2.48 7.58 -11.26
CA LEU A 176 1.21 7.03 -10.81
C LEU A 176 0.12 7.22 -11.87
N TYR A 177 -0.02 8.43 -12.42
CA TYR A 177 -1.05 8.73 -13.42
C TYR A 177 -0.81 7.96 -14.72
N THR A 178 0.43 7.88 -15.20
CA THR A 178 0.78 7.08 -16.39
C THR A 178 0.44 5.61 -16.22
N SER A 179 0.65 5.06 -15.02
CA SER A 179 0.33 3.67 -14.73
C SER A 179 -1.17 3.45 -14.57
N PHE A 180 -1.88 4.40 -13.95
CA PHE A 180 -3.33 4.38 -13.75
C PHE A 180 -4.12 4.43 -15.07
N GLN A 181 -3.57 5.05 -16.12
CA GLN A 181 -4.19 5.07 -17.46
C GLN A 181 -4.15 3.70 -18.17
N LYS A 182 -3.32 2.78 -17.72
CA LYS A 182 -3.29 1.41 -18.26
C LYS A 182 -4.37 0.59 -17.56
N ASP A 183 -5.13 -0.19 -18.31
CA ASP A 183 -6.07 -1.13 -17.73
C ASP A 183 -5.27 -2.25 -17.04
N SER A 184 -5.34 -2.29 -15.70
CA SER A 184 -4.55 -3.17 -14.85
C SER A 184 -5.28 -3.45 -13.54
N PRO A 185 -5.10 -4.63 -12.91
CA PRO A 185 -5.64 -4.91 -11.57
C PRO A 185 -5.21 -3.89 -10.50
N MET A 186 -4.10 -3.17 -10.72
CA MET A 186 -3.57 -2.19 -9.77
C MET A 186 -4.37 -0.88 -9.72
N CYS A 187 -5.29 -0.62 -10.65
CA CYS A 187 -5.93 0.69 -10.82
C CYS A 187 -6.57 1.23 -9.54
N GLY A 188 -7.24 0.39 -8.74
CA GLY A 188 -7.82 0.82 -7.44
C GLY A 188 -6.76 1.36 -6.48
N SER A 189 -5.71 0.58 -6.23
CA SER A 189 -4.61 0.99 -5.33
C SER A 189 -3.78 2.19 -5.86
N LEU A 190 -3.63 2.31 -7.19
CA LEU A 190 -3.01 3.50 -7.80
C LEU A 190 -3.88 4.75 -7.58
N ALA A 191 -5.19 4.62 -7.72
CA ALA A 191 -6.12 5.72 -7.47
C ALA A 191 -6.11 6.13 -5.99
N GLN A 192 -6.04 5.18 -5.06
CA GLN A 192 -5.94 5.47 -3.63
C GLN A 192 -4.75 6.40 -3.33
N LEU A 193 -3.58 6.15 -3.92
CA LEU A 193 -2.42 7.03 -3.76
C LEU A 193 -2.56 8.37 -4.50
N LEU A 194 -3.17 8.37 -5.70
CA LEU A 194 -3.44 9.60 -6.45
C LEU A 194 -4.39 10.54 -5.68
N LEU A 195 -5.34 9.99 -4.94
CA LEU A 195 -6.38 10.74 -4.22
C LEU A 195 -5.94 11.20 -2.82
N LEU A 196 -4.75 10.79 -2.34
CA LEU A 196 -4.19 11.31 -1.09
C LEU A 196 -4.09 12.84 -1.10
N ASN A 197 -4.49 13.47 0.01
CA ASN A 197 -4.46 14.93 0.18
C ASN A 197 -3.03 15.47 0.11
N GLU A 198 -2.07 14.70 0.60
CA GLU A 198 -0.64 15.01 0.62
C GLU A 198 -0.06 15.19 -0.79
N LEU A 199 -0.63 14.49 -1.78
CA LEU A 199 -0.17 14.58 -3.16
C LEU A 199 -0.65 15.87 -3.82
N ASP A 200 -1.71 16.52 -3.33
CA ASP A 200 -2.21 17.80 -3.85
C ASP A 200 -2.48 17.74 -5.38
N ILE A 201 -3.36 16.81 -5.77
CA ILE A 201 -3.87 16.74 -7.15
C ILE A 201 -4.97 17.78 -7.34
N LYS A 202 -4.92 18.48 -8.48
CA LYS A 202 -5.93 19.47 -8.88
C LYS A 202 -7.32 18.86 -8.98
N SER A 203 -8.35 19.61 -8.61
CA SER A 203 -9.75 19.14 -8.62
C SER A 203 -10.19 18.54 -9.97
N ASN A 204 -9.87 19.19 -11.09
CA ASN A 204 -10.20 18.66 -12.42
C ASN A 204 -9.55 17.29 -12.71
N CYS A 205 -8.34 17.05 -12.18
CA CYS A 205 -7.70 15.74 -12.28
C CYS A 205 -8.35 14.71 -11.35
N ARG A 206 -8.81 15.12 -10.15
CA ARG A 206 -9.57 14.25 -9.23
C ARG A 206 -10.85 13.75 -9.88
N VAL A 207 -11.64 14.65 -10.48
CA VAL A 207 -12.85 14.29 -11.24
C VAL A 207 -12.55 13.24 -12.32
N ASN A 208 -11.46 13.41 -13.09
CA ASN A 208 -11.07 12.42 -14.10
C ASN A 208 -10.69 11.06 -13.51
N ILE A 209 -10.06 11.03 -12.32
CA ILE A 209 -9.72 9.79 -11.62
C ILE A 209 -11.00 9.09 -11.17
N VAL A 210 -11.93 9.82 -10.54
CA VAL A 210 -13.22 9.32 -10.07
C VAL A 210 -14.07 8.77 -11.21
N ASN A 211 -14.20 9.51 -12.32
CA ASN A 211 -14.94 9.05 -13.50
C ASN A 211 -14.36 7.75 -14.09
N ARG A 212 -13.03 7.62 -14.08
CA ARG A 212 -12.36 6.38 -14.52
C ARG A 212 -12.61 5.24 -13.53
N LEU A 213 -12.60 5.48 -12.21
CA LEU A 213 -12.96 4.47 -11.21
C LEU A 213 -14.39 3.95 -11.44
N ILE A 214 -15.35 4.84 -11.63
CA ILE A 214 -16.75 4.48 -11.92
C ILE A 214 -16.84 3.62 -13.19
N THR A 215 -16.14 4.03 -14.26
CA THR A 215 -16.12 3.28 -15.53
C THR A 215 -15.53 1.87 -15.35
N LEU A 216 -14.45 1.74 -14.58
CA LEU A 216 -13.82 0.43 -14.30
C LEU A 216 -14.71 -0.45 -13.43
N GLY A 217 -15.34 0.12 -12.39
CA GLY A 217 -16.31 -0.59 -11.55
C GLY A 217 -17.50 -1.11 -12.37
N GLN A 218 -18.03 -0.30 -13.29
CA GLN A 218 -19.12 -0.71 -14.19
C GLN A 218 -18.70 -1.88 -15.09
N LYS A 219 -17.52 -1.80 -15.73
CA LYS A 219 -16.98 -2.90 -16.55
C LYS A 219 -16.83 -4.20 -15.75
N LEU A 220 -16.33 -4.13 -14.52
CA LEU A 220 -16.19 -5.30 -13.64
C LEU A 220 -17.56 -5.89 -13.31
N SER A 221 -18.52 -5.05 -12.92
CA SER A 221 -19.90 -5.47 -12.63
C SER A 221 -20.57 -6.13 -13.84
N GLU A 222 -20.42 -5.56 -15.04
CA GLU A 222 -20.92 -6.13 -16.30
C GLU A 222 -20.28 -7.49 -16.63
N SER A 223 -19.01 -7.69 -16.27
CA SER A 223 -18.30 -8.97 -16.42
C SER A 223 -18.65 -10.01 -15.35
N GLY A 224 -19.45 -9.65 -14.33
CA GLY A 224 -19.82 -10.51 -13.22
C GLY A 224 -18.84 -10.49 -12.04
N ASP A 225 -17.80 -9.66 -12.08
CA ASP A 225 -16.89 -9.45 -10.96
C ASP A 225 -17.43 -8.36 -10.02
N TYR A 226 -18.48 -8.74 -9.28
CA TYR A 226 -19.15 -7.82 -8.36
C TYR A 226 -18.26 -7.44 -7.18
N LEU A 227 -17.47 -8.36 -6.65
CA LEU A 227 -16.54 -8.08 -5.55
C LEU A 227 -15.47 -7.08 -5.98
N GLY A 228 -14.82 -7.30 -7.13
CA GLY A 228 -13.85 -6.35 -7.67
C GLY A 228 -14.47 -4.99 -7.93
N SER A 229 -15.71 -4.92 -8.42
CA SER A 229 -16.38 -3.64 -8.69
C SER A 229 -16.60 -2.76 -7.45
N ILE A 230 -16.85 -3.38 -6.28
CA ILE A 230 -17.17 -2.65 -5.03
C ILE A 230 -16.01 -1.73 -4.63
N ASP A 231 -14.78 -2.19 -4.73
CA ASP A 231 -13.59 -1.42 -4.33
C ASP A 231 -13.46 -0.11 -5.15
N TYR A 232 -13.79 -0.16 -6.44
CA TYR A 232 -13.74 1.03 -7.31
C TYR A 232 -14.83 2.03 -6.97
N PHE A 233 -16.06 1.57 -6.73
CA PHE A 233 -17.16 2.45 -6.38
C PHE A 233 -17.01 3.03 -4.96
N ASP A 234 -16.45 2.27 -4.01
CA ASP A 234 -16.19 2.77 -2.65
C ASP A 234 -15.13 3.88 -2.65
N LEU A 235 -14.07 3.73 -3.46
CA LEU A 235 -13.09 4.82 -3.66
C LEU A 235 -13.72 6.06 -4.31
N ALA A 236 -14.56 5.88 -5.33
CA ALA A 236 -15.26 6.99 -5.99
C ALA A 236 -16.25 7.71 -5.05
N GLU A 237 -17.03 6.95 -4.28
CA GLU A 237 -18.00 7.48 -3.32
C GLU A 237 -17.34 8.35 -2.24
N LYS A 238 -16.18 7.90 -1.72
CA LYS A 238 -15.44 8.62 -0.69
C LYS A 238 -14.99 10.01 -1.15
N GLU A 239 -14.59 10.15 -2.42
CA GLU A 239 -14.20 11.45 -2.99
C GLU A 239 -15.40 12.37 -3.24
N GLN A 240 -16.55 11.82 -3.62
CA GLN A 240 -17.74 12.60 -3.98
C GLN A 240 -18.50 13.18 -2.79
N LYS A 241 -18.19 12.77 -1.55
CA LYS A 241 -18.83 13.30 -0.32
C LYS A 241 -18.78 14.82 -0.17
N ASN A 242 -17.91 15.51 -0.92
CA ASN A 242 -17.68 16.95 -0.79
C ASN A 242 -18.05 17.76 -2.04
N GLU A 243 -18.51 17.15 -3.14
CA GLU A 243 -18.69 17.85 -4.43
C GLU A 243 -20.10 17.68 -5.02
N ASP A 244 -20.49 16.46 -5.39
CA ASP A 244 -21.76 16.17 -6.07
C ASP A 244 -22.56 15.10 -5.31
N GLU A 245 -23.67 15.52 -4.69
CA GLU A 245 -24.57 14.63 -3.95
C GLU A 245 -25.15 13.54 -4.87
N SER A 246 -25.35 13.79 -6.16
CA SER A 246 -26.01 12.85 -7.08
C SER A 246 -25.10 11.70 -7.53
N GLU A 247 -23.84 11.98 -7.86
CA GLU A 247 -22.90 10.92 -8.28
C GLU A 247 -22.52 10.01 -7.10
N GLY A 248 -22.37 10.59 -5.90
CA GLY A 248 -22.11 9.80 -4.69
C GLY A 248 -23.25 8.82 -4.39
N LEU A 249 -24.50 9.23 -4.62
CA LEU A 249 -25.66 8.36 -4.50
C LEU A 249 -25.65 7.23 -5.54
N ASN A 250 -25.23 7.51 -6.78
CA ASN A 250 -25.08 6.48 -7.80
C ASN A 250 -24.01 5.45 -7.42
N CYS A 251 -22.87 5.87 -6.87
CA CYS A 251 -21.85 4.95 -6.36
C CYS A 251 -22.42 4.06 -5.24
N LEU A 252 -23.16 4.63 -4.27
CA LEU A 252 -23.82 3.85 -3.22
C LEU A 252 -24.82 2.82 -3.78
N LEU A 253 -25.57 3.19 -4.82
CA LEU A 253 -26.49 2.27 -5.50
C LEU A 253 -25.73 1.12 -6.19
N PHE A 254 -24.63 1.41 -6.88
CA PHE A 254 -23.82 0.39 -7.54
C PHE A 254 -23.18 -0.57 -6.53
N ILE A 255 -22.70 -0.07 -5.39
CA ILE A 255 -22.14 -0.91 -4.32
C ILE A 255 -23.23 -1.83 -3.76
N ALA A 256 -24.42 -1.29 -3.47
CA ALA A 256 -25.53 -2.08 -2.94
C ALA A 256 -25.97 -3.16 -3.94
N ASP A 257 -26.15 -2.81 -5.21
CA ASP A 257 -26.52 -3.74 -6.27
C ASP A 257 -25.48 -4.86 -6.47
N SER A 258 -24.19 -4.52 -6.39
CA SER A 258 -23.10 -5.50 -6.51
C SER A 258 -23.06 -6.45 -5.32
N ASN A 259 -23.27 -5.96 -4.09
CA ASN A 259 -23.42 -6.81 -2.91
C ASN A 259 -24.65 -7.72 -3.01
N GLU A 260 -25.78 -7.21 -3.51
CA GLU A 260 -27.00 -7.99 -3.67
C GLU A 260 -26.77 -9.16 -4.63
N LYS A 261 -26.18 -8.88 -5.80
CA LYS A 261 -25.83 -9.92 -6.80
C LYS A 261 -24.81 -10.92 -6.26
N GLN A 262 -23.85 -10.47 -5.46
CA GLN A 262 -22.91 -11.37 -4.79
C GLN A 262 -23.60 -12.27 -3.76
N GLY A 263 -24.57 -11.73 -3.02
CA GLY A 263 -25.44 -12.50 -2.12
C GLY A 263 -26.27 -13.53 -2.88
N ASP A 264 -26.87 -13.14 -4.01
CA ASP A 264 -27.68 -14.02 -4.86
C ASP A 264 -26.85 -15.20 -5.39
N ILE A 265 -25.62 -14.97 -5.86
CA ILE A 265 -24.68 -16.04 -6.23
C ILE A 265 -24.44 -16.98 -5.05
N ARG A 266 -24.06 -16.42 -3.90
CA ARG A 266 -23.68 -17.19 -2.71
C ARG A 266 -24.86 -17.90 -2.08
N SER A 267 -26.10 -17.50 -2.36
CA SER A 267 -27.28 -18.17 -1.80
C SER A 267 -27.40 -19.63 -2.23
N SER A 268 -26.81 -19.98 -3.38
CA SER A 268 -26.71 -21.38 -3.83
C SER A 268 -25.60 -22.18 -3.14
N ASP A 269 -24.52 -21.51 -2.70
CA ASP A 269 -23.34 -22.14 -2.11
C ASP A 269 -23.34 -22.15 -0.57
N SER A 270 -23.65 -21.00 0.04
CA SER A 270 -23.59 -20.76 1.48
C SER A 270 -24.55 -19.67 1.91
N GLN A 271 -25.61 -20.07 2.62
CA GLN A 271 -26.63 -19.16 3.15
C GLN A 271 -26.06 -18.13 4.12
N SER A 272 -25.07 -18.51 4.95
CA SER A 272 -24.41 -17.59 5.87
C SER A 272 -23.61 -16.49 5.15
N VAL A 273 -22.89 -16.86 4.08
CA VAL A 273 -22.13 -15.89 3.26
C VAL A 273 -23.10 -15.02 2.45
N ALA A 274 -24.17 -15.58 1.91
CA ALA A 274 -25.21 -14.81 1.23
C ALA A 274 -25.84 -13.76 2.16
N LYS A 275 -26.16 -14.16 3.39
CA LYS A 275 -26.69 -13.28 4.43
C LYS A 275 -25.76 -12.09 4.69
N TYR A 276 -24.45 -12.34 4.84
CA TYR A 276 -23.45 -11.28 5.00
C TYR A 276 -23.55 -10.22 3.89
N PHE A 277 -23.60 -10.66 2.63
CA PHE A 277 -23.71 -9.73 1.49
C PHE A 277 -25.06 -8.98 1.46
N TYR A 278 -26.17 -9.62 1.84
CA TYR A 278 -27.45 -8.91 1.96
C TYR A 278 -27.45 -7.90 3.11
N GLU A 279 -26.80 -8.20 4.23
CA GLU A 279 -26.60 -7.26 5.33
C GLU A 279 -25.74 -6.06 4.88
N GLU A 280 -24.64 -6.30 4.13
CA GLU A 280 -23.86 -5.23 3.50
C GLU A 280 -24.72 -4.40 2.54
N THR A 281 -25.51 -5.04 1.68
CA THR A 281 -26.45 -4.37 0.77
C THR A 281 -27.37 -3.42 1.54
N LEU A 282 -27.98 -3.90 2.63
CA LEU A 282 -28.86 -3.09 3.48
C LEU A 282 -28.12 -1.89 4.08
N LYS A 283 -26.89 -2.08 4.56
CA LYS A 283 -26.06 -0.98 5.09
C LYS A 283 -25.88 0.12 4.05
N TYR A 284 -25.56 -0.22 2.79
CA TYR A 284 -25.37 0.78 1.73
C TYR A 284 -26.68 1.47 1.32
N TYR A 285 -27.80 0.75 1.19
CA TYR A 285 -29.10 1.39 0.95
C TYR A 285 -29.50 2.35 2.07
N LEU A 286 -29.14 2.06 3.32
CA LEU A 286 -29.41 2.93 4.45
C LEU A 286 -28.49 4.16 4.52
N LYS A 287 -27.33 4.17 3.86
CA LYS A 287 -26.50 5.37 3.70
C LYS A 287 -27.15 6.42 2.80
N ILE A 288 -28.03 6.02 1.88
CA ILE A 288 -28.78 6.93 1.01
C ILE A 288 -29.77 7.75 1.87
N PRO A 289 -29.77 9.09 1.80
CA PRO A 289 -30.70 9.94 2.55
C PRO A 289 -32.16 9.67 2.20
N ASN A 290 -33.04 9.73 3.21
CA ASN A 290 -34.47 9.42 3.06
C ASN A 290 -35.15 10.18 1.91
N LYS A 291 -34.79 11.46 1.69
CA LYS A 291 -35.34 12.32 0.61
C LYS A 291 -35.16 11.72 -0.79
N TYR A 292 -34.15 10.90 -1.01
CA TYR A 292 -33.85 10.30 -2.32
C TYR A 292 -34.32 8.86 -2.46
N ARG A 293 -34.69 8.18 -1.36
CA ARG A 293 -34.95 6.73 -1.40
C ARG A 293 -36.18 6.36 -2.22
N GLU A 294 -37.19 7.22 -2.26
CA GLU A 294 -38.40 6.98 -3.04
C GLU A 294 -38.10 7.13 -4.54
N GLU A 295 -37.51 8.26 -4.94
CA GLU A 295 -37.10 8.55 -6.32
C GLU A 295 -36.18 7.48 -6.89
N LEU A 296 -35.19 7.04 -6.11
CA LEU A 296 -34.21 6.02 -6.53
C LEU A 296 -34.73 4.58 -6.37
N GLY A 297 -35.99 4.37 -5.97
CA GLY A 297 -36.59 3.05 -5.79
C GLY A 297 -35.99 2.22 -4.63
N VAL A 298 -35.18 2.84 -3.78
CA VAL A 298 -34.46 2.20 -2.66
C VAL A 298 -35.41 1.68 -1.60
N GLN A 299 -36.55 2.35 -1.35
CA GLN A 299 -37.52 1.88 -0.34
C GLN A 299 -38.01 0.47 -0.61
N LYS A 300 -38.36 0.18 -1.88
CA LYS A 300 -38.80 -1.15 -2.30
C LYS A 300 -37.66 -2.17 -2.16
N LYS A 301 -36.45 -1.79 -2.58
CA LYS A 301 -35.25 -2.64 -2.47
C LYS A 301 -34.92 -3.01 -1.02
N ILE A 302 -35.04 -2.07 -0.08
CA ILE A 302 -34.83 -2.32 1.36
C ILE A 302 -35.78 -3.40 1.89
N ILE A 303 -37.06 -3.36 1.49
CA ILE A 303 -38.04 -4.38 1.91
C ILE A 303 -37.61 -5.75 1.37
N THR A 304 -37.34 -5.85 0.07
CA THR A 304 -36.89 -7.09 -0.57
C THR A 304 -35.62 -7.66 0.07
N ILE A 305 -34.65 -6.80 0.40
CA ILE A 305 -33.40 -7.25 1.03
C ILE A 305 -33.61 -7.77 2.45
N ARG A 306 -34.52 -7.18 3.22
CA ARG A 306 -34.86 -7.70 4.55
C ARG A 306 -35.45 -9.10 4.48
N ASP A 307 -36.29 -9.36 3.47
CA ASP A 307 -36.81 -10.70 3.22
C ASP A 307 -35.68 -11.68 2.85
N LYS A 308 -34.74 -11.27 1.99
CA LYS A 308 -33.56 -12.09 1.64
C LYS A 308 -32.68 -12.39 2.87
N ILE A 309 -32.48 -11.43 3.78
CA ILE A 309 -31.76 -11.62 5.05
C ILE A 309 -32.49 -12.62 5.96
N GLU A 310 -33.82 -12.52 6.08
CA GLU A 310 -34.62 -13.43 6.91
C GLU A 310 -34.57 -14.86 6.36
N ILE A 311 -34.77 -15.03 5.05
CA ILE A 311 -34.75 -16.34 4.38
C ILE A 311 -33.37 -17.00 4.54
N SER A 312 -32.29 -16.26 4.22
CA SER A 312 -30.93 -16.78 4.35
C SER A 312 -30.55 -17.08 5.81
N GLY A 313 -31.04 -16.28 6.77
CA GLY A 313 -30.86 -16.54 8.19
C GLY A 313 -31.57 -17.81 8.69
N LYS A 314 -32.79 -18.08 8.23
CA LYS A 314 -33.52 -19.32 8.56
C LYS A 314 -32.87 -20.56 7.95
N ASN A 315 -32.28 -20.42 6.77
CA ASN A 315 -31.67 -21.50 6.02
C ASN A 315 -30.17 -21.68 6.32
N ALA A 316 -29.56 -20.77 7.09
CA ALA A 316 -28.20 -20.92 7.58
C ALA A 316 -28.18 -22.02 8.65
N PRO A 317 -27.31 -23.04 8.54
CA PRO A 317 -27.19 -24.06 9.58
C PRO A 317 -26.88 -23.40 10.92
N ALA A 318 -27.60 -23.80 11.97
CA ALA A 318 -27.39 -23.32 13.33
C ALA A 318 -26.04 -23.84 13.86
N GLN A 319 -24.93 -23.17 13.53
CA GLN A 319 -23.63 -23.42 14.14
C GLN A 319 -22.67 -22.24 13.92
N MET A 320 -22.63 -21.33 14.90
CA MET A 320 -21.42 -20.69 15.43
C MET A 320 -21.72 -20.30 16.89
N VAL A 321 -21.45 -21.22 17.82
CA VAL A 321 -21.18 -20.91 19.24
C VAL A 321 -19.74 -21.30 19.49
#